data_AF-A0A3B0X3V1-F1
#
_entry.id   AF-A0A3B0X3V1-F1
#
_cell.length_a   1.000
_cell.length_b   1.000
_cell.length_c   1.000
_cell.angle_alpha   90.00
_cell.angle_beta   90.00
_cell.angle_gamma   90.00
#
_symmetry.space_group_name_H-M   'P 1'
#
loop_
_entity.id
_entity.type
_entity.pdbx_description
1 polymer ?
#
loop_
_entity_poly.entity_id
_entity_poly.type
_entity_poly.pdbx_seq_one_letter_code
_entity_poly.pdbx_strand_id
1 'polypeptide(L)'
;MTKDSNPPKVQRIHTPAELGGYLREHRREQAVTISDASNLVSPGERFISEVERGKQTAFFNKTLQYINQLGLSLHIYPKNILRIQAPYGAISDLKTIGTLARHHRKSQRATLKTARELSGLSLRFLSDFERGKNSQIGKALVALNTYGLEIAISPRNYRLNRADLLNA
;
A
#
# COMPACT_ATOMS: atom_id res chain seq x y z
N MET A 1 9.43 14.76 -32.99
CA MET A 1 10.59 14.71 -32.06
C MET A 1 10.06 14.96 -30.66
N THR A 2 9.40 13.97 -30.05
CA THR A 2 9.95 12.94 -29.13
C THR A 2 10.50 13.52 -27.84
N LYS A 3 9.65 13.49 -26.80
CA LYS A 3 9.88 13.06 -25.41
C LYS A 3 8.74 13.63 -24.56
N ASP A 4 7.99 12.91 -23.74
CA ASP A 4 7.87 11.50 -23.42
C ASP A 4 6.43 11.34 -22.94
N SER A 5 5.71 10.32 -23.39
CA SER A 5 4.48 9.91 -22.73
C SER A 5 4.88 9.53 -21.31
N ASN A 6 4.66 10.42 -20.33
CA ASN A 6 5.03 10.16 -18.95
C ASN A 6 4.36 8.83 -18.57
N PRO A 7 5.13 7.75 -18.34
CA PRO A 7 4.53 6.47 -18.04
C PRO A 7 3.64 6.64 -16.80
N PRO A 8 2.58 5.84 -16.66
CA PRO A 8 1.85 5.78 -15.40
C PRO A 8 2.89 5.49 -14.30
N LYS A 9 3.10 6.45 -13.40
CA LYS A 9 4.17 6.42 -12.40
C LYS A 9 3.83 5.36 -11.36
N VAL A 10 4.02 4.09 -11.72
CA VAL A 10 4.00 2.98 -10.78
C VAL A 10 5.12 3.25 -9.81
N GLN A 11 4.79 3.49 -8.55
CA GLN A 11 5.77 3.76 -7.52
C GLN A 11 5.79 2.59 -6.54
N ARG A 12 6.96 1.97 -6.39
CA ARG A 12 7.20 1.02 -5.30
C ARG A 12 7.26 1.76 -3.98
N ILE A 13 6.62 1.17 -2.96
CA ILE A 13 6.51 1.73 -1.63
C ILE A 13 7.02 0.72 -0.61
N HIS A 14 8.07 1.10 0.10
CA HIS A 14 8.64 0.37 1.22
C HIS A 14 8.34 1.03 2.56
N THR A 15 8.23 2.37 2.56
CA THR A 15 8.03 3.15 3.79
C THR A 15 6.78 4.03 3.73
N PRO A 16 6.17 4.37 4.89
CA PRO A 16 5.10 5.37 4.92
C PRO A 16 5.55 6.75 4.44
N ALA A 17 6.83 7.09 4.55
CA ALA A 17 7.38 8.35 4.06
C ALA A 17 7.38 8.41 2.52
N GLU A 18 7.81 7.33 1.85
CA GLU A 18 7.68 7.20 0.40
C GLU A 18 6.22 7.28 -0.04
N LEU A 19 5.32 6.57 0.66
CA LEU A 19 3.89 6.64 0.38
C LEU A 19 3.38 8.08 0.51
N GLY A 20 3.66 8.73 1.64
CA GLY A 20 3.21 10.09 1.90
C GLY A 20 3.72 11.10 0.88
N GLY A 21 5.01 11.00 0.52
CA GLY A 21 5.63 11.83 -0.51
C GLY A 21 4.96 11.65 -1.86
N TYR A 22 4.78 10.40 -2.30
CA TYR A 22 4.11 10.09 -3.57
C TYR A 22 2.67 10.62 -3.61
N LEU A 23 1.87 10.41 -2.55
CA LEU A 23 0.49 10.91 -2.49
C LEU A 23 0.44 12.44 -2.54
N ARG A 24 1.37 13.10 -1.85
CA ARG A 24 1.48 14.57 -1.85
C ARG A 24 1.86 15.11 -3.22
N GLU A 25 2.81 14.48 -3.91
CA GLU A 25 3.18 14.83 -5.30
C GLU A 25 1.97 14.68 -6.22
N HIS A 26 1.32 13.53 -6.19
CA HIS A 26 0.17 13.26 -7.06
C HIS A 26 -1.00 14.23 -6.83
N ARG A 27 -1.31 14.54 -5.56
CA ARG A 27 -2.33 15.54 -5.23
C ARG A 27 -1.97 16.93 -5.79
N ARG A 28 -0.69 17.32 -5.73
CA ARG A 28 -0.20 18.60 -6.26
C ARG A 28 -0.22 18.65 -7.79
N GLU A 29 0.07 17.54 -8.46
CA GLU A 29 -0.07 17.40 -9.92
C GLU A 29 -1.52 17.64 -10.36
N GLN A 30 -2.50 17.26 -9.53
CA GLN A 30 -3.92 17.51 -9.75
C GLN A 30 -4.38 18.93 -9.33
N ALA A 31 -3.48 19.78 -8.84
CA ALA A 31 -3.78 21.11 -8.28
C ALA A 31 -4.84 21.10 -7.15
N VAL A 32 -4.99 19.97 -6.44
CA VAL A 32 -5.96 19.79 -5.34
C VAL A 32 -5.29 20.19 -4.02
N THR A 33 -5.93 21.02 -3.19
CA THR A 33 -5.41 21.31 -1.84
C THR A 33 -5.75 20.20 -0.85
N ILE A 34 -5.14 20.22 0.35
CA ILE A 34 -5.52 19.29 1.43
C ILE A 34 -6.98 19.52 1.84
N SER A 35 -7.43 20.78 1.83
CA SER A 35 -8.80 21.13 2.16
C SER A 35 -9.77 20.56 1.14
N ASP A 36 -9.51 20.78 -0.15
CA ASP A 36 -10.30 20.22 -1.26
C ASP A 36 -10.40 18.71 -1.18
N ALA A 37 -9.29 18.02 -0.90
CA ALA A 37 -9.29 16.59 -0.69
C ALA A 37 -10.16 16.19 0.51
N SER A 38 -10.02 16.87 1.66
CA SER A 38 -10.80 16.48 2.85
C SER A 38 -12.31 16.70 2.73
N ASN A 39 -12.75 17.60 1.85
CA ASN A 39 -14.16 17.94 1.68
C ASN A 39 -14.96 16.88 0.91
N LEU A 40 -14.28 16.02 0.15
CA LEU A 40 -14.96 15.03 -0.69
C LEU A 40 -15.35 13.76 0.08
N VAL A 41 -14.52 13.31 1.02
CA VAL A 41 -14.76 12.14 1.90
C VAL A 41 -13.85 12.24 3.14
N SER A 42 -14.19 11.54 4.24
CA SER A 42 -13.20 11.19 5.26
C SER A 42 -12.04 10.39 4.65
N PRO A 43 -10.78 10.73 4.95
CA PRO A 43 -10.33 11.38 6.19
C PRO A 43 -10.09 12.91 6.11
N GLY A 44 -10.28 13.62 7.23
CA GLY A 44 -10.12 15.08 7.31
C GLY A 44 -8.68 15.61 7.13
N GLU A 45 -8.52 16.92 6.97
CA GLU A 45 -7.25 17.59 6.61
C GLU A 45 -6.05 17.17 7.46
N ARG A 46 -6.22 17.11 8.79
CA ARG A 46 -5.15 16.72 9.71
C ARG A 46 -4.61 15.32 9.39
N PHE A 47 -5.51 14.38 9.10
CA PHE A 47 -5.11 13.02 8.78
C PHE A 47 -4.40 12.96 7.43
N ILE A 48 -4.91 13.65 6.41
CA ILE A 48 -4.26 13.75 5.10
C ILE A 48 -2.83 14.28 5.27
N SER A 49 -2.68 15.40 5.99
CA SER A 49 -1.37 16.00 6.28
C SER A 49 -0.44 15.03 7.02
N GLU A 50 -0.96 14.27 7.99
CA GLU A 50 -0.18 13.25 8.70
C GLU A 50 0.28 12.10 7.79
N VAL A 51 -0.59 11.61 6.90
CA VAL A 51 -0.24 10.57 5.91
C VAL A 51 0.81 11.08 4.94
N GLU A 52 0.63 12.28 4.38
CA GLU A 52 1.58 12.90 3.45
C GLU A 52 2.96 13.18 4.08
N ARG A 53 3.00 13.35 5.40
CA ARG A 53 4.24 13.46 6.18
C ARG A 53 4.83 12.09 6.58
N GLY A 54 4.23 10.99 6.15
CA GLY A 54 4.72 9.64 6.43
C GLY A 54 4.48 9.14 7.85
N LYS A 55 3.40 9.59 8.51
CA LYS A 55 3.07 9.15 9.86
C LYS A 55 2.88 7.63 9.91
N GLN A 56 3.83 6.94 10.57
CA GLN A 56 3.85 5.49 10.76
C GLN A 56 2.56 4.94 11.39
N THR A 57 1.95 5.74 12.27
CA THR A 57 0.77 5.36 13.04
C THR A 57 -0.55 5.74 12.39
N ALA A 58 -0.55 6.27 11.15
CA ALA A 58 -1.77 6.51 10.40
C ALA A 58 -2.55 5.19 10.20
N PHE A 59 -3.87 5.27 10.31
CA PHE A 59 -4.74 4.11 10.16
C PHE A 59 -4.82 3.67 8.69
N PHE A 60 -4.47 2.40 8.43
CA PHE A 60 -4.35 1.87 7.08
C PHE A 60 -5.68 1.93 6.31
N ASN A 61 -6.82 1.68 6.95
CA ASN A 61 -8.12 1.80 6.28
C ASN A 61 -8.37 3.21 5.72
N LYS A 62 -8.05 4.26 6.49
CA LYS A 62 -8.20 5.66 6.09
C LYS A 62 -7.14 6.05 5.06
N THR A 63 -5.93 5.50 5.16
CA THR A 63 -4.92 5.65 4.12
C THR A 63 -5.38 5.05 2.79
N LEU A 64 -6.01 3.86 2.80
CA LEU A 64 -6.61 3.26 1.59
C LEU A 64 -7.74 4.12 1.01
N GLN A 65 -8.61 4.67 1.88
CA GLN A 65 -9.65 5.62 1.44
C GLN A 65 -9.04 6.82 0.73
N TYR A 66 -7.98 7.40 1.30
CA TYR A 66 -7.28 8.53 0.70
C TYR A 66 -6.60 8.16 -0.64
N ILE A 67 -5.90 7.01 -0.72
CA ILE A 67 -5.33 6.50 -1.98
C ILE A 67 -6.42 6.39 -3.06
N ASN A 68 -7.54 5.75 -2.73
CA ASN A 68 -8.64 5.57 -3.67
C ASN A 68 -9.21 6.92 -4.12
N GLN A 69 -9.36 7.87 -3.19
CA GLN A 69 -9.88 9.19 -3.47
C GLN A 69 -9.02 9.99 -4.45
N LEU A 70 -7.70 9.88 -4.35
CA LEU A 70 -6.76 10.49 -5.31
C LEU A 70 -6.78 9.84 -6.70
N GLY A 71 -7.66 8.86 -6.94
CA GLY A 71 -7.70 8.14 -8.21
C GLY A 71 -6.56 7.14 -8.37
N LEU A 72 -5.97 6.69 -7.27
CA LEU A 72 -4.87 5.73 -7.24
C LEU A 72 -5.35 4.35 -6.81
N SER A 73 -4.49 3.34 -6.96
CA SER A 73 -4.72 1.96 -6.56
C SER A 73 -3.47 1.42 -5.87
N LEU A 74 -3.69 0.71 -4.76
CA LEU A 74 -2.64 -0.02 -4.06
C LEU A 74 -2.56 -1.44 -4.60
N HIS A 75 -1.37 -1.85 -5.03
CA HIS A 75 -1.09 -3.19 -5.51
C HIS A 75 -0.24 -3.94 -4.50
N ILE A 76 -0.55 -5.22 -4.28
CA ILE A 76 0.28 -6.12 -3.48
C ILE A 76 0.74 -7.29 -4.34
N TYR A 77 2.02 -7.60 -4.28
CA TYR A 77 2.64 -8.63 -5.11
C TYR A 77 3.87 -9.27 -4.43
N PRO A 78 4.24 -10.54 -4.71
CA PRO A 78 5.44 -11.16 -4.15
C PRO A 78 6.75 -10.52 -4.63
N LYS A 79 7.76 -10.42 -3.76
CA LYS A 79 9.11 -9.91 -4.08
C LYS A 79 9.74 -10.56 -5.33
N ASN A 80 9.65 -11.90 -5.41
CA ASN A 80 10.29 -12.67 -6.47
C ASN A 80 9.27 -13.03 -7.55
N ILE A 81 8.84 -12.02 -8.33
CA ILE A 81 7.75 -12.21 -9.30
C ILE A 81 8.23 -12.59 -10.70
N LEU A 82 7.63 -13.66 -11.23
CA LEU A 82 7.65 -13.97 -12.66
C LEU A 82 6.43 -13.37 -13.37
N ARG A 83 5.27 -13.36 -12.70
CA ARG A 83 4.00 -12.82 -13.21
C ARG A 83 3.08 -12.40 -12.06
N ILE A 84 2.39 -11.27 -12.23
CA ILE A 84 1.31 -10.83 -11.34
C ILE A 84 0.01 -11.51 -11.80
N GLN A 85 -0.56 -12.32 -10.93
CA GLN A 85 -1.81 -13.03 -11.15
C GLN A 85 -2.58 -13.15 -9.83
N ALA A 86 -3.87 -13.46 -9.92
CA ALA A 86 -4.69 -13.70 -8.74
C ALA A 86 -4.01 -14.70 -7.79
N PRO A 87 -4.01 -14.45 -6.46
CA PRO A 87 -4.76 -13.40 -5.75
C PRO A 87 -4.01 -12.06 -5.60
N TYR A 88 -2.91 -11.83 -6.32
CA TYR A 88 -2.12 -10.58 -6.28
C TYR A 88 -2.64 -9.56 -7.30
N GLY A 89 -2.33 -8.28 -7.09
CA GLY A 89 -2.77 -7.18 -7.95
C GLY A 89 -3.32 -6.01 -7.14
N ALA A 90 -4.24 -5.25 -7.75
CA ALA A 90 -4.90 -4.11 -7.12
C ALA A 90 -5.84 -4.58 -5.99
N ILE A 91 -5.77 -3.92 -4.84
CA ILE A 91 -6.57 -4.26 -3.66
C ILE A 91 -7.13 -2.97 -3.04
N SER A 92 -8.44 -2.96 -2.80
CA SER A 92 -9.17 -1.77 -2.34
C SER A 92 -9.50 -1.76 -0.84
N ASP A 93 -9.37 -2.89 -0.14
CA ASP A 93 -9.84 -3.02 1.24
C ASP A 93 -8.91 -3.86 2.13
N LEU A 94 -8.95 -3.59 3.44
CA LEU A 94 -8.10 -4.29 4.42
C LEU A 94 -8.41 -5.77 4.57
N LYS A 95 -9.65 -6.21 4.33
CA LYS A 95 -10.03 -7.61 4.48
C LYS A 95 -9.30 -8.44 3.44
N THR A 96 -9.30 -7.98 2.20
CA THR A 96 -8.59 -8.60 1.07
C THR A 96 -7.08 -8.55 1.26
N ILE A 97 -6.52 -7.43 1.77
CA ILE A 97 -5.09 -7.36 2.11
C ILE A 97 -4.73 -8.41 3.16
N GLY A 98 -5.51 -8.50 4.25
CA GLY A 98 -5.25 -9.45 5.33
C GLY A 98 -5.35 -10.91 4.89
N THR A 99 -6.38 -11.26 4.11
CA THR A 99 -6.55 -12.61 3.57
C THR A 99 -5.44 -12.97 2.59
N LEU A 100 -5.04 -12.04 1.71
CA LEU A 100 -3.91 -12.23 0.82
C LEU A 100 -2.60 -12.46 1.59
N ALA A 101 -2.31 -11.61 2.58
CA ALA A 101 -1.12 -11.70 3.42
C ALA A 101 -1.05 -13.07 4.12
N ARG A 102 -2.17 -13.52 4.69
CA ARG A 102 -2.30 -14.84 5.31
C ARG A 102 -2.08 -15.98 4.32
N HIS A 103 -2.71 -15.89 3.15
CA HIS A 103 -2.57 -16.89 2.10
C HIS A 103 -1.10 -17.02 1.66
N HIS A 104 -0.44 -15.89 1.40
CA HIS A 104 0.94 -15.87 0.97
C HIS A 104 1.89 -16.42 2.04
N ARG A 105 1.77 -15.96 3.30
CA ARG A 105 2.58 -16.52 4.41
C ARG A 105 2.40 -18.03 4.56
N LYS A 106 1.16 -18.53 4.49
CA LYS A 106 0.89 -19.98 4.58
C LYS A 106 1.45 -20.75 3.39
N SER A 107 1.46 -20.16 2.19
CA SER A 107 2.06 -20.79 1.00
C SER A 107 3.57 -21.02 1.17
N GLN A 108 4.23 -20.16 1.94
CA GLN A 108 5.65 -20.29 2.33
C GLN A 108 5.86 -21.21 3.55
N ARG A 109 4.81 -21.86 4.07
CA ARG A 109 4.84 -22.68 5.30
C ARG A 109 5.34 -21.92 6.55
N ALA A 110 5.34 -20.59 6.53
CA ALA A 110 5.75 -19.76 7.66
C ALA A 110 4.65 -19.66 8.71
N THR A 111 5.00 -19.73 10.00
CA THR A 111 4.05 -19.56 11.11
C THR A 111 3.93 -18.09 11.54
N LEU A 112 2.90 -17.76 12.33
CA LEU A 112 2.83 -16.43 12.97
C LEU A 112 3.98 -16.21 13.97
N LYS A 113 4.50 -17.29 14.59
CA LYS A 113 5.64 -17.21 15.50
C LYS A 113 6.92 -16.84 14.75
N THR A 114 7.17 -17.48 13.62
CA THR A 114 8.28 -17.14 12.70
C THR A 114 8.17 -15.69 12.22
N ALA A 115 6.98 -15.28 11.80
CA ALA A 115 6.72 -13.90 11.39
C ALA A 115 7.00 -12.87 12.50
N ARG A 116 6.58 -13.15 13.74
CA ARG A 116 6.85 -12.30 14.91
C ARG A 116 8.35 -12.16 15.13
N GLU A 117 9.10 -13.26 15.03
CA GLU A 117 10.55 -13.27 15.23
C GLU A 117 11.29 -12.45 14.16
N LEU A 118 10.85 -12.52 12.91
CA LEU A 118 11.45 -11.75 11.81
C LEU A 118 11.06 -10.26 11.80
N SER A 119 9.85 -9.93 12.23
CA SER A 119 9.30 -8.56 12.13
C SER A 119 9.38 -7.74 13.41
N GLY A 120 9.55 -8.38 14.56
CA GLY A 120 9.37 -7.75 15.88
C GLY A 120 7.91 -7.39 16.22
N LEU A 121 6.94 -7.70 15.36
CA LEU A 121 5.52 -7.40 15.59
C LEU A 121 4.87 -8.47 16.47
N SER A 122 3.93 -8.09 17.34
CA SER A 122 3.26 -9.04 18.24
C SER A 122 2.37 -10.05 17.49
N LEU A 123 2.21 -11.26 18.05
CA LEU A 123 1.30 -12.27 17.51
C LEU A 123 -0.12 -11.73 17.35
N ARG A 124 -0.61 -10.96 18.34
CA ARG A 124 -1.94 -10.35 18.28
C ARG A 124 -2.07 -9.41 17.09
N PHE A 125 -1.06 -8.54 16.87
CA PHE A 125 -1.05 -7.65 15.72
C PHE A 125 -1.10 -8.43 14.40
N LEU A 126 -0.20 -9.38 14.19
CA LEU A 126 -0.14 -10.16 12.95
C LEU A 126 -1.45 -10.92 12.69
N SER A 127 -2.01 -11.49 13.75
CA SER A 127 -3.27 -12.23 13.70
C SER A 127 -4.46 -11.32 13.37
N ASP A 128 -4.51 -10.12 13.95
CA ASP A 128 -5.55 -9.12 13.66
C ASP A 128 -5.42 -8.54 12.25
N PHE A 129 -4.19 -8.27 11.80
CA PHE A 129 -3.88 -7.81 10.44
C PHE A 129 -4.34 -8.84 9.39
N GLU A 130 -4.01 -10.11 9.56
CA GLU A 130 -4.47 -11.18 8.66
C GLU A 130 -5.99 -11.38 8.62
N ARG A 131 -6.70 -10.95 9.67
CA ARG A 131 -8.16 -10.96 9.71
C ARG A 131 -8.79 -9.72 9.06
N GLY A 132 -7.97 -8.76 8.62
CA GLY A 132 -8.41 -7.51 8.03
C GLY A 132 -8.83 -6.45 9.04
N LYS A 133 -8.41 -6.57 10.31
CA LYS A 133 -8.69 -5.52 11.30
C LYS A 133 -7.84 -4.29 10.98
N ASN A 134 -8.39 -3.12 11.30
CA ASN A 134 -7.68 -1.87 11.11
C ASN A 134 -6.37 -1.83 11.91
N SER A 135 -5.34 -1.23 11.32
CA SER A 135 -3.99 -1.25 11.84
C SER A 135 -3.22 0.02 11.45
N GLN A 136 -2.05 0.20 12.06
CA GLN A 136 -1.12 1.28 11.71
C GLN A 136 -0.40 0.91 10.41
N ILE A 137 -0.39 1.81 9.42
CA ILE A 137 0.22 1.57 8.10
C ILE A 137 1.67 1.11 8.21
N GLY A 138 2.49 1.73 9.06
CA GLY A 138 3.90 1.34 9.21
C GLY A 138 4.08 -0.11 9.63
N LYS A 139 3.28 -0.59 10.60
CA LYS A 139 3.32 -2.00 11.02
C LYS A 139 2.77 -2.94 9.95
N ALA A 140 1.76 -2.50 9.18
CA ALA A 140 1.23 -3.28 8.08
C ALA A 140 2.27 -3.46 6.95
N LEU A 141 3.01 -2.41 6.59
CA LEU A 141 4.10 -2.48 5.61
C LEU A 141 5.21 -3.44 6.09
N VAL A 142 5.59 -3.37 7.37
CA VAL A 142 6.54 -4.31 7.97
C VAL A 142 6.04 -5.75 7.88
N ALA A 143 4.76 -6.01 8.20
CA ALA A 143 4.18 -7.34 8.11
C ALA A 143 4.18 -7.89 6.67
N LEU A 144 3.74 -7.08 5.70
CA LEU A 144 3.74 -7.46 4.28
C LEU A 144 5.16 -7.78 3.79
N ASN A 145 6.12 -6.90 4.08
CA ASN A 145 7.52 -7.08 3.73
C ASN A 145 8.11 -8.36 4.34
N THR A 146 7.75 -8.66 5.59
CA THR A 146 8.17 -9.88 6.31
C THR A 146 7.62 -11.15 5.65
N TYR A 147 6.42 -11.08 5.06
CA TYR A 147 5.85 -12.21 4.32
C TYR A 147 6.43 -12.34 2.91
N GLY A 148 7.32 -11.45 2.49
CA GLY A 148 7.83 -11.43 1.12
C GLY A 148 6.85 -10.80 0.12
N LEU A 149 5.94 -9.95 0.59
CA LEU A 149 5.07 -9.12 -0.24
C LEU A 149 5.62 -7.70 -0.32
N GLU A 150 5.44 -7.09 -1.47
CA GLU A 150 5.74 -5.68 -1.75
C GLU A 150 4.47 -4.94 -2.15
N ILE A 151 4.58 -3.60 -2.10
CA ILE A 151 3.50 -2.70 -2.48
C ILE A 151 3.97 -1.79 -3.61
N ALA A 152 3.07 -1.56 -4.56
CA ALA A 152 3.18 -0.45 -5.49
C ALA A 152 1.89 0.38 -5.50
N ILE A 153 2.01 1.66 -5.79
CA ILE A 153 0.88 2.56 -6.08
C ILE A 153 0.88 2.85 -7.57
N SER A 154 -0.29 2.84 -8.19
CA SER A 154 -0.46 3.22 -9.60
C SER A 154 -1.78 3.97 -9.80
N PRO A 155 -2.01 4.61 -10.96
CA PRO A 155 -3.32 5.14 -11.31
C PRO A 155 -4.41 4.07 -11.30
N ARG A 156 -5.65 4.47 -11.00
CA ARG A 156 -6.79 3.55 -11.00
C ARG A 156 -6.95 2.87 -12.37
N ASN A 157 -7.39 1.61 -12.35
CA ASN A 157 -7.54 0.75 -13.54
C ASN A 157 -6.23 0.43 -14.26
N TYR A 158 -5.07 0.78 -13.70
CA TYR A 158 -3.79 0.41 -14.28
C TYR A 158 -3.52 -1.09 -14.05
N ARG A 159 -3.17 -1.78 -15.15
CA ARG A 159 -2.81 -3.20 -15.10
C ARG A 159 -1.31 -3.33 -14.87
N LEU A 160 -0.93 -3.43 -13.60
CA LEU A 160 0.45 -3.64 -13.18
C LEU A 160 1.05 -4.89 -13.86
N ASN A 161 2.20 -4.70 -14.52
CA ASN A 161 2.98 -5.73 -15.17
C ASN A 161 4.40 -5.81 -14.53
N ARG A 162 5.18 -6.82 -14.92
CA ARG A 162 6.52 -7.03 -14.37
C ARG A 162 7.52 -5.93 -14.77
N ALA A 163 7.42 -5.39 -15.98
CA ALA A 163 8.32 -4.35 -16.47
C ALA A 163 8.16 -3.04 -15.68
N ASP A 164 6.93 -2.73 -15.25
CA ASP A 164 6.65 -1.57 -14.39
C ASP A 164 7.40 -1.65 -13.05
N LEU A 165 7.59 -2.86 -12.54
CA LEU A 165 8.29 -3.09 -11.29
C LEU A 165 9.81 -3.06 -11.50
N LEU A 166 10.34 -3.57 -12.61
CA LEU A 166 11.80 -3.57 -12.83
C LEU A 166 12.41 -2.17 -13.00
N ASN A 167 11.60 -1.19 -13.40
CA ASN A 167 12.03 0.18 -13.68
C ASN A 167 11.64 1.19 -12.57
N ALA A 168 11.10 0.71 -11.44
CA ALA A 168 10.58 1.51 -10.33
C ALA A 168 11.40 1.35 -9.05
#